data_AF-A0A9X5CJR4-F1
#
_entry.id   AF-A0A9X5CJR4-F1
#
_cell.length_a   1.000
_cell.length_b   1.000
_cell.length_c   1.000
_cell.angle_alpha   90.00
_cell.angle_beta   90.00
_cell.angle_gamma   90.00
#
_symmetry.space_group_name_H-M   'P 1'
#
loop_
_entity.id
_entity.type
_entity.pdbx_description
1 polymer ?
#
loop_
_entity_poly.entity_id
_entity_poly.type
_entity_poly.pdbx_seq_one_letter_code
_entity_poly.pdbx_strand_id
1 'polypeptide(L)'
;MTATAFEYGPNPYATGQPGSDYLLAPPDPATRVGSPIDPRDRRRLDLHAALTAAGIPPRPEDREAIEHLSALSAGINSTVQRWLRHTL
;
A
#
# COMPACT_ATOMS: atom_id res chain seq x y z
N MET A 1 36.72 19.82 14.17
CA MET A 1 35.32 19.34 14.20
C MET A 1 35.37 17.83 14.06
N THR A 2 35.20 17.11 15.16
CA THR A 2 35.23 15.64 15.24
C THR A 2 33.82 15.11 15.02
N ALA A 3 33.59 14.40 13.92
CA ALA A 3 32.34 13.68 13.67
C ALA A 3 32.37 12.38 14.48
N THR A 4 31.53 12.29 15.51
CA THR A 4 31.30 11.05 16.26
C THR A 4 30.54 10.07 15.37
N ALA A 5 31.24 9.05 14.88
CA ALA A 5 30.62 7.91 14.21
C ALA A 5 29.75 7.16 15.23
N PHE A 6 28.46 6.98 14.92
CA PHE A 6 27.59 6.08 15.67
C PHE A 6 28.12 4.65 15.46
N GLU A 7 28.67 4.08 16.52
CA GLU A 7 29.10 2.69 16.58
C GLU A 7 27.85 1.80 16.54
N TYR A 8 27.49 1.34 15.35
CA TYR A 8 26.52 0.24 15.20
C TYR A 8 27.17 -1.02 15.78
N GLY A 9 26.54 -1.58 16.82
CA GLY A 9 26.96 -2.85 17.43
C GLY A 9 27.02 -4.00 16.41
N PRO A 10 27.59 -5.16 16.80
CA PRO A 10 27.94 -6.23 15.86
C PRO A 10 26.72 -6.68 15.07
N ASN A 11 26.80 -6.48 13.75
CA ASN A 11 25.77 -6.86 12.80
C ASN A 11 25.73 -8.40 12.70
N PRO A 12 24.65 -9.07 13.14
CA PRO A 12 24.56 -10.54 13.07
C PRO A 12 24.56 -11.08 11.64
N TYR A 13 24.43 -10.21 10.63
CA TYR A 13 24.43 -10.55 9.21
C TYR A 13 25.83 -10.55 8.56
N ALA A 14 26.90 -10.27 9.33
CA ALA A 14 28.27 -10.15 8.78
C ALA A 14 28.92 -11.47 8.32
N THR A 15 28.23 -12.62 8.43
CA THR A 15 28.73 -13.93 7.96
C THR A 15 28.24 -14.34 6.57
N GLY A 16 27.50 -13.49 5.85
CA GLY A 16 27.08 -13.76 4.48
C GLY A 16 28.18 -13.42 3.46
N GLN A 17 28.65 -14.41 2.70
CA GLN A 17 29.58 -14.22 1.57
C GLN A 17 29.10 -13.16 0.58
N PRO A 18 30.01 -12.35 -0.01
CA PRO A 18 29.66 -11.39 -1.05
C PRO A 18 29.35 -12.14 -2.36
N GLY A 19 28.06 -12.27 -2.69
CA GLY A 19 27.60 -12.89 -3.95
C GLY A 19 26.20 -13.51 -3.90
N SER A 20 25.57 -13.61 -2.74
CA SER A 20 24.18 -14.05 -2.65
C SER A 20 23.25 -12.85 -2.69
N ASP A 21 22.82 -12.47 -3.90
CA ASP A 21 21.56 -11.75 -4.07
C ASP A 21 20.48 -12.61 -3.42
N TYR A 22 20.10 -12.28 -2.18
CA TYR A 22 19.10 -13.02 -1.43
C TYR A 22 17.75 -12.87 -2.12
N LEU A 23 17.50 -13.71 -3.12
CA LEU A 23 16.17 -13.95 -3.67
C LEU A 23 15.34 -14.52 -2.52
N LEU A 24 14.61 -13.64 -1.82
CA LEU A 24 13.62 -14.06 -0.85
C LEU A 24 12.69 -15.05 -1.54
N ALA A 25 12.61 -16.26 -1.00
CA ALA A 25 11.67 -17.26 -1.49
C ALA A 25 10.26 -16.64 -1.46
N PRO A 26 9.44 -16.86 -2.50
CA PRO A 26 8.08 -16.32 -2.54
C PRO A 26 7.34 -16.72 -1.26
N PRO A 27 6.68 -15.77 -0.57
CA PRO A 27 6.02 -16.07 0.70
C PRO A 27 4.94 -17.12 0.48
N ASP A 28 5.00 -18.16 1.31
CA ASP A 28 4.13 -19.34 1.21
C ASP A 28 2.65 -18.92 1.28
N PRO A 29 1.81 -19.32 0.31
CA PRO A 29 0.42 -18.89 0.24
C PRO A 29 -0.43 -19.39 1.40
N ALA A 30 -0.08 -20.51 2.06
CA ALA A 30 -0.80 -21.04 3.22
C ALA A 30 -0.45 -20.29 4.51
N THR A 31 0.73 -19.66 4.58
CA THR A 31 1.12 -18.74 5.67
C THR A 31 0.56 -17.33 5.51
N ARG A 32 -0.07 -17.00 4.37
CA ARG A 32 -0.80 -15.74 4.24
C ARG A 32 -1.98 -15.78 5.20
N VAL A 33 -1.85 -15.05 6.30
CA VAL A 33 -2.99 -14.72 7.17
C VAL A 33 -4.05 -14.13 6.24
N GLY A 34 -5.12 -14.89 6.03
CA GLY A 34 -6.32 -14.42 5.35
C GLY A 34 -7.01 -13.40 6.23
N SER A 35 -6.39 -12.25 6.44
CA SER A 35 -7.01 -11.13 7.13
C SER A 35 -8.16 -10.67 6.25
N PRO A 36 -9.41 -10.79 6.70
CA PRO A 36 -10.51 -10.18 5.99
C PRO A 36 -10.23 -8.68 5.95
N ILE A 37 -9.99 -8.15 4.76
CA ILE A 37 -9.86 -6.72 4.55
C ILE A 37 -11.17 -6.10 5.03
N ASP A 38 -11.09 -5.12 5.92
CA ASP A 38 -12.29 -4.43 6.40
C ASP A 38 -13.09 -3.90 5.19
N PRO A 39 -14.43 -3.99 5.19
CA PRO A 39 -15.24 -3.47 4.09
C PRO A 39 -14.90 -2.02 3.71
N ARG A 40 -14.48 -1.19 4.68
CA ARG A 40 -13.98 0.16 4.46
C ARG A 40 -12.65 0.16 3.71
N ASP A 41 -11.68 -0.64 4.16
CA ASP A 41 -10.38 -0.76 3.50
C ASP A 41 -10.52 -1.28 2.07
N ARG A 42 -11.46 -2.19 1.83
CA ARG A 42 -11.79 -2.67 0.48
C ARG A 42 -12.31 -1.54 -0.40
N ARG A 43 -13.22 -0.70 0.10
CA ARG A 43 -13.75 0.47 -0.64
C ARG A 43 -12.65 1.47 -0.95
N ARG A 44 -11.75 1.71 0.02
CA ARG A 44 -10.60 2.60 -0.14
C ARG A 44 -9.68 2.15 -1.26
N LEU A 45 -9.32 0.86 -1.27
CA LEU A 45 -8.49 0.26 -2.33
C LEU A 45 -9.15 0.38 -3.70
N ASP A 46 -10.45 0.11 -3.78
CA ASP A 46 -11.21 0.17 -5.02
C ASP A 46 -11.30 1.61 -5.58
N LEU A 47 -11.50 2.60 -4.71
CA LEU A 47 -11.49 4.01 -5.09
C LEU A 47 -10.11 4.46 -5.58
N HIS A 48 -9.02 4.06 -4.89
CA HIS A 48 -7.66 4.32 -5.35
C HIS A 48 -7.37 3.70 -6.73
N ALA A 49 -7.85 2.48 -6.96
CA ALA A 49 -7.70 1.81 -8.25
C ALA A 49 -8.48 2.55 -9.35
N ALA A 50 -9.72 2.98 -9.07
CA ALA A 50 -10.53 3.73 -10.01
C ALA A 50 -9.90 5.09 -10.38
N LEU A 51 -9.36 5.82 -9.40
CA LEU A 51 -8.65 7.10 -9.63
C LEU A 51 -7.38 6.90 -10.47
N THR A 52 -6.61 5.86 -10.16
CA THR A 52 -5.39 5.53 -10.91
C THR A 52 -5.71 5.11 -12.35
N ALA A 53 -6.72 4.28 -12.54
CA ALA A 53 -7.22 3.90 -13.86
C ALA A 53 -7.75 5.11 -14.64
N ALA A 54 -8.29 6.10 -13.91
CA ALA A 54 -8.73 7.34 -14.50
C ALA A 54 -7.59 8.32 -14.85
N GLY A 55 -6.33 7.96 -14.59
CA GLY A 55 -5.18 8.82 -14.81
C GLY A 55 -5.08 9.99 -13.82
N ILE A 56 -5.83 9.95 -12.71
CA ILE A 56 -5.80 10.95 -11.64
C ILE A 56 -4.95 10.36 -10.51
N PRO A 57 -3.63 10.63 -10.45
CA PRO A 57 -2.80 10.15 -9.34
C PRO A 57 -3.30 10.80 -8.05
N PRO A 58 -3.77 10.03 -7.05
CA PRO A 58 -4.30 10.58 -5.82
C PRO A 58 -3.18 11.31 -5.08
N ARG A 59 -3.35 12.61 -4.87
CA ARG A 59 -2.38 13.42 -4.12
C ARG A 59 -2.52 13.10 -2.63
N PRO A 60 -1.49 13.37 -1.81
CA PRO A 60 -1.62 13.25 -0.35
C PRO A 60 -2.79 14.08 0.21
N GLU A 61 -3.15 15.16 -0.48
CA GLU A 61 -4.27 16.07 -0.20
C GLU A 61 -5.65 15.37 -0.36
N ASP A 62 -5.77 14.45 -1.30
CA ASP A 62 -7.01 13.71 -1.60
C ASP A 62 -7.25 12.55 -0.62
N ARG A 63 -6.25 12.21 0.19
CA ARG A 63 -6.28 11.05 1.09
C ARG A 63 -7.39 11.18 2.13
N GLU A 64 -7.63 12.38 2.67
CA GLU A 64 -8.70 12.63 3.63
C GLU A 64 -10.08 12.44 2.97
N ALA A 65 -10.27 13.00 1.77
CA ALA A 65 -11.50 12.82 1.01
C ALA A 65 -11.76 11.33 0.70
N ILE A 66 -10.73 10.59 0.29
CA ILE A 66 -10.80 9.14 0.02
C ILE A 66 -11.16 8.36 1.29
N GLU A 67 -10.60 8.72 2.45
CA GLU A 67 -10.94 8.11 3.73
C GLU A 67 -12.42 8.35 4.09
N HIS A 68 -12.90 9.58 3.97
CA HIS A 68 -14.31 9.90 4.21
C HIS A 68 -15.24 9.19 3.23
N LEU A 69 -14.91 9.17 1.92
CA LEU A 69 -15.69 8.46 0.90
C LEU A 69 -15.72 6.96 1.17
N SER A 70 -14.61 6.36 1.60
CA SER A 70 -14.54 4.93 1.92
C SER A 70 -15.40 4.55 3.14
N ALA A 71 -15.59 5.47 4.08
CA ALA A 71 -16.47 5.29 5.23
C ALA A 71 -17.96 5.35 4.87
N LEU A 72 -18.31 5.93 3.72
CA LEU A 72 -19.68 5.95 3.21
C LEU A 72 -20.14 4.55 2.77
N SER A 73 -21.46 4.38 2.63
CA SER A 73 -22.08 3.13 2.19
C SER A 73 -21.53 2.65 0.84
N ALA A 74 -21.57 1.34 0.62
CA ALA A 74 -21.09 0.70 -0.61
C ALA A 74 -21.79 1.22 -1.87
N GLY A 75 -23.06 1.62 -1.77
CA GLY A 75 -23.82 2.18 -2.90
C GLY A 75 -23.29 3.53 -3.39
N ILE A 76 -22.82 4.38 -2.47
CA ILE A 76 -22.23 5.69 -2.81
C ILE A 76 -20.87 5.46 -3.49
N ASN A 77 -20.03 4.61 -2.91
CA ASN A 77 -18.73 4.25 -3.50
C ASN A 77 -18.88 3.70 -4.93
N SER A 78 -19.84 2.80 -5.15
CA SER A 78 -20.11 2.23 -6.48
C SER A 78 -20.53 3.28 -7.50
N THR A 79 -21.32 4.27 -7.08
CA THR A 79 -21.76 5.39 -7.93
C THR A 79 -20.58 6.29 -8.30
N VAL A 80 -19.76 6.68 -7.33
CA VAL A 80 -18.56 7.51 -7.56
C VAL A 80 -17.61 6.83 -8.55
N GLN A 81 -17.33 5.55 -8.35
CA GLN A 81 -16.49 4.81 -9.27
C GLN A 81 -17.11 4.69 -10.68
N ARG A 82 -18.44 4.55 -10.78
CA ARG A 82 -19.13 4.55 -12.08
C ARG A 82 -18.92 5.88 -12.80
N TRP A 83 -19.00 7.01 -12.09
CA TRP A 83 -18.71 8.31 -12.67
C TRP A 83 -17.26 8.41 -13.15
N LEU A 84 -16.29 8.03 -12.31
CA LEU A 84 -14.86 8.04 -12.66
C LEU A 84 -14.55 7.20 -13.91
N ARG A 85 -15.21 6.05 -14.07
CA ARG A 85 -15.09 5.19 -15.25
C ARG A 85 -15.78 5.73 -16.50
N HIS A 86 -16.74 6.64 -16.35
CA HIS A 86 -17.56 7.16 -17.45
C HIS A 86 -17.11 8.55 -17.93
N THR A 87 -16.33 9.27 -17.14
CA THR A 87 -15.77 10.59 -17.48
C THR A 87 -14.53 10.53 -18.38
N LEU A 88 -14.12 9.35 -18.83
CA LEU A 88 -13.03 9.09 -19.78
C LEU A 88 -13.59 8.43 -21.04
#